data_AF-A0A7Z9PUG9-F1
#
_entry.id   AF-A0A7Z9PUG9-F1
#
_cell.length_a   1.000
_cell.length_b   1.000
_cell.length_c   1.000
_cell.angle_alpha   90.00
_cell.angle_beta   90.00
_cell.angle_gamma   90.00
#
_symmetry.space_group_name_H-M   'P 1'
#
loop_
_entity.id
_entity.type
_entity.pdbx_description
1 polymer ?
#
loop_
_entity_poly.entity_id
_entity_poly.type
_entity_poly.pdbx_seq_one_letter_code
_entity_poly.pdbx_strand_id
1 'polypeptide(L)'
;MSALVGLYAAILLYVTVSQSELWPFSSYPMFSRPLCSERLTVYRLELEREDGSRELYRFPDPYEAIDFDREARHMLGRAVREGSSSVITAWLQIQARELSPTPTKARLVAFGFQHREEIHACELP
;
A
#
# COMPACT_ATOMS: atom_id res chain seq x y z
N MET A 1 -4.03 -39.21 10.16
CA MET A 1 -3.44 -38.28 9.17
C MET A 1 -4.48 -37.39 8.49
N SER A 2 -5.72 -37.84 8.27
CA SER A 2 -6.79 -37.06 7.62
C SER A 2 -7.27 -35.82 8.39
N ALA A 3 -7.34 -35.87 9.73
CA ALA A 3 -7.80 -34.75 10.55
C ALA A 3 -6.87 -33.52 10.50
N LEU A 4 -5.56 -33.75 10.43
CA LEU A 4 -4.56 -32.68 10.29
C LEU A 4 -4.64 -31.99 8.93
N VAL A 5 -4.89 -32.76 7.87
CA VAL A 5 -5.07 -32.23 6.51
C VAL A 5 -6.35 -31.37 6.44
N GLY A 6 -7.44 -31.83 7.06
CA GLY A 6 -8.69 -31.07 7.13
C GLY A 6 -8.55 -29.77 7.92
N LEU A 7 -7.85 -29.79 9.05
CA LEU A 7 -7.58 -28.60 9.86
C LEU A 7 -6.73 -27.58 9.08
N TYR A 8 -5.71 -28.05 8.37
CA TYR A 8 -4.85 -27.20 7.55
C TYR A 8 -5.63 -26.53 6.41
N ALA A 9 -6.50 -27.28 5.73
CA ALA A 9 -7.38 -26.75 4.69
C ALA A 9 -8.36 -25.71 5.24
N ALA A 10 -8.93 -25.94 6.44
CA ALA A 10 -9.84 -24.99 7.07
C ALA A 10 -9.16 -23.69 7.48
N ILE A 11 -7.92 -23.75 7.99
CA ILE A 11 -7.12 -22.56 8.33
C ILE A 11 -6.78 -21.77 7.05
N LEU A 12 -6.35 -22.44 5.98
CA LEU A 12 -6.08 -21.80 4.70
C LEU A 12 -7.32 -21.13 4.11
N LEU A 13 -8.47 -21.81 4.17
CA LEU A 13 -9.73 -21.26 3.70
C LEU A 13 -10.16 -20.06 4.54
N TYR A 14 -10.06 -20.16 5.87
CA TYR A 14 -10.38 -19.06 6.78
C TYR A 14 -9.51 -17.83 6.50
N VAL A 15 -8.19 -18.02 6.34
CA VAL A 15 -7.24 -16.97 5.94
C VAL A 15 -7.59 -16.33 4.60
N THR A 16 -8.03 -17.14 3.63
CA THR A 16 -8.39 -16.66 2.29
C THR A 16 -9.69 -15.85 2.33
N VAL A 17 -10.67 -16.30 3.11
CA VAL A 17 -12.00 -15.69 3.24
C VAL A 17 -11.96 -14.47 4.17
N SER A 18 -11.11 -14.46 5.19
CA SER A 18 -11.08 -13.41 6.21
C SER A 18 -10.50 -12.08 5.72
N GLN A 19 -10.05 -11.98 4.45
CA GLN A 19 -9.49 -10.76 3.83
C GLN A 19 -8.57 -9.98 4.76
N SER A 20 -7.90 -10.69 5.67
CA SER A 20 -6.86 -10.14 6.49
C SER A 20 -5.70 -10.07 5.53
N GLU A 21 -5.29 -8.86 5.19
CA GLU A 21 -4.19 -8.52 4.30
C GLU A 21 -2.91 -9.26 4.75
N LEU A 22 -2.81 -10.56 4.43
CA LEU A 22 -1.60 -11.38 4.54
C LEU A 22 -0.71 -11.13 3.33
N TRP A 23 -0.72 -9.88 2.87
CA TRP A 23 0.39 -9.28 2.20
C TRP A 23 1.31 -8.70 3.27
N PRO A 24 2.55 -9.22 3.37
CA PRO A 24 3.41 -9.28 2.19
C PRO A 24 4.10 -10.64 2.01
N PHE A 25 3.36 -11.74 1.76
CA PHE A 25 4.05 -13.03 1.53
C PHE A 25 3.59 -13.90 0.35
N SER A 26 2.45 -13.66 -0.32
CA SER A 26 1.96 -14.63 -1.32
C SER A 26 1.87 -14.16 -2.78
N SER A 27 2.53 -13.07 -3.17
CA SER A 27 2.57 -12.68 -4.61
C SER A 27 3.91 -12.16 -5.12
N TYR A 28 5.00 -12.50 -4.42
CA TYR A 28 6.34 -12.40 -5.01
C TYR A 28 6.83 -13.79 -5.44
N PRO A 29 6.60 -14.22 -6.70
CA PRO A 29 7.25 -15.41 -7.25
C PRO A 29 8.63 -15.08 -7.86
N MET A 30 9.35 -14.08 -7.33
CA MET A 30 10.75 -13.83 -7.67
C MET A 30 11.43 -13.23 -6.45
N PHE A 31 11.98 -14.09 -5.58
CA PHE A 31 13.28 -13.98 -4.91
C PHE A 31 13.29 -14.95 -3.73
N SER A 32 13.99 -16.05 -3.95
CA SER A 32 14.49 -16.94 -2.93
C SER A 32 15.34 -16.17 -1.90
N ARG A 33 15.06 -16.41 -0.62
CA ARG A 33 15.78 -15.93 0.59
C ARG A 33 15.68 -14.42 0.89
N PRO A 34 15.47 -14.04 2.17
CA PRO A 34 15.61 -12.64 2.60
C PRO A 34 17.09 -12.26 2.53
N LEU A 35 17.50 -11.59 1.45
CA LEU A 35 18.89 -11.16 1.27
C LEU A 35 19.21 -9.77 1.82
N CYS A 36 18.21 -8.99 2.24
CA CYS A 36 18.46 -7.71 2.90
C CYS A 36 17.49 -7.52 4.06
N SER A 37 18.03 -7.48 5.29
CA SER A 37 17.37 -7.00 6.51
C SER A 37 17.16 -5.47 6.52
N GLU A 38 17.35 -4.81 5.38
CA GLU A 38 17.14 -3.37 5.26
C GLU A 38 15.65 -3.13 5.00
N ARG A 39 14.96 -2.76 6.09
CA ARG A 39 13.72 -1.96 6.14
C ARG A 39 12.96 -1.91 4.80
N LEU A 40 12.28 -3.00 4.46
CA LEU A 40 11.30 -3.03 3.38
C LEU A 40 10.13 -2.12 3.77
N THR A 41 10.24 -0.84 3.42
CA THR A 41 9.16 0.14 3.53
C THR A 41 8.37 0.12 2.22
N VAL A 42 7.07 -0.15 2.27
CA VAL A 42 6.17 -0.10 1.11
C VAL A 42 5.25 1.10 1.23
N TYR A 43 5.06 1.86 0.16
CA TYR A 43 4.19 3.02 0.12
C TYR A 43 2.80 2.64 -0.38
N ARG A 44 1.77 3.19 0.27
CA ARG A 44 0.36 2.96 -0.02
C ARG A 44 -0.41 4.26 0.00
N LEU A 45 -1.50 4.27 -0.76
CA LEU A 45 -2.45 5.36 -0.80
C LEU A 45 -3.54 5.11 0.26
N GLU A 46 -3.71 6.04 1.19
CA GLU A 46 -4.88 6.11 2.05
C GLU A 46 -5.77 7.27 1.59
N LEU A 47 -7.05 6.99 1.47
CA LEU A 47 -8.06 7.96 1.08
C LEU A 47 -8.96 8.25 2.27
N GLU A 48 -9.29 9.53 2.45
CA GLU A 48 -10.35 9.99 3.36
C GLU A 48 -11.57 10.40 2.53
N ARG A 49 -12.75 9.97 2.98
CA ARG A 49 -14.03 10.32 2.37
C ARG A 49 -14.70 11.48 3.13
N GLU A 50 -15.79 12.01 2.57
CA GLU A 50 -16.58 13.10 3.20
C GLU A 50 -17.11 12.76 4.60
N ASP A 51 -17.37 11.48 4.87
CA ASP A 51 -17.83 10.98 6.18
C ASP A 51 -16.69 10.86 7.21
N GLY A 52 -15.46 11.22 6.84
CA GLY A 52 -14.26 11.11 7.68
C GLY A 52 -13.72 9.68 7.80
N SER A 53 -14.34 8.70 7.11
CA SER A 53 -13.80 7.35 7.05
C SER A 53 -12.49 7.33 6.27
N ARG A 54 -11.56 6.49 6.73
CA ARG A 54 -10.24 6.32 6.12
C ARG A 54 -10.08 4.89 5.65
N GLU A 55 -9.66 4.72 4.41
CA GLU A 55 -9.43 3.41 3.82
C GLU A 55 -8.15 3.40 2.99
N LEU A 56 -7.42 2.29 3.06
CA LEU A 56 -6.33 2.04 2.14
C LEU A 56 -6.92 1.70 0.79
N TYR A 57 -6.44 2.37 -0.25
CA TYR A 57 -6.86 2.05 -1.61
C TYR A 57 -6.40 0.65 -1.97
N ARG A 58 -7.35 -0.19 -2.38
CA ARG A 58 -7.10 -1.56 -2.81
C ARG A 58 -7.01 -1.57 -4.33
N PHE A 59 -5.79 -1.70 -4.83
CA PHE A 59 -5.56 -1.88 -6.26
C PHE A 59 -6.20 -3.19 -6.73
N PRO A 60 -6.93 -3.19 -7.86
CA PRO A 60 -7.52 -4.40 -8.42
C PRO A 60 -6.45 -5.38 -8.92
N ASP A 61 -5.32 -4.87 -9.41
CA ASP A 61 -4.18 -5.68 -9.84
C ASP A 61 -2.99 -5.51 -8.85
N PRO A 62 -2.40 -6.60 -8.32
CA PRO A 62 -1.19 -6.53 -7.50
C PRO A 62 0.00 -5.87 -8.21
N TYR A 63 0.09 -5.90 -9.55
CA TYR A 63 1.14 -5.22 -10.30
C TYR A 63 1.00 -3.69 -10.26
N GLU A 64 -0.23 -3.17 -10.30
CA GLU A 64 -0.48 -1.73 -10.13
C GLU A 64 -0.02 -1.26 -8.75
N ALA A 65 -0.21 -2.09 -7.71
CA ALA A 65 0.27 -1.78 -6.36
C ALA A 65 1.81 -1.76 -6.26
N ILE A 66 2.53 -2.45 -7.15
CA ILE A 66 4.00 -2.44 -7.23
C ILE A 66 4.46 -1.20 -8.01
N ASP A 67 3.79 -0.89 -9.12
CA ASP A 67 4.11 0.28 -9.93
C ASP A 67 3.87 1.58 -9.16
N PHE A 68 2.77 1.64 -8.40
CA PHE A 68 2.49 2.74 -7.47
C PHE A 68 3.62 2.91 -6.43
N ASP A 69 4.08 1.83 -5.79
CA ASP A 69 5.19 1.91 -4.81
C ASP A 69 6.48 2.42 -5.46
N ARG A 70 6.80 1.94 -6.66
CA ARG A 70 7.96 2.38 -7.42
C ARG A 70 7.88 3.86 -7.76
N GLU A 71 6.72 4.32 -8.22
CA GLU A 71 6.51 5.72 -8.57
C GLU A 71 6.54 6.62 -7.33
N ALA A 72 5.92 6.20 -6.22
CA ALA A 72 5.97 6.90 -4.95
C ALA A 72 7.42 7.14 -4.48
N ARG A 73 8.27 6.12 -4.55
CA ARG A 73 9.71 6.25 -4.22
C ARG A 73 10.42 7.25 -5.12
N HIS A 74 10.13 7.20 -6.42
CA HIS A 74 10.72 8.14 -7.38
C HIS A 74 10.30 9.57 -7.07
N MET A 75 9.03 9.81 -6.78
CA MET A 75 8.49 11.14 -6.46
C MET A 75 9.01 11.67 -5.12
N LEU A 76 9.15 10.81 -4.11
CA LEU A 76 9.81 11.15 -2.84
C LEU A 76 11.28 11.56 -3.07
N GLY A 77 12.03 10.77 -3.84
CA GLY A 77 13.42 11.09 -4.17
C GLY A 77 13.55 12.41 -4.94
N ARG A 78 12.59 12.70 -5.83
CA ARG A 78 12.51 13.97 -6.56
C ARG A 78 12.21 15.15 -5.63
N ALA A 79 11.23 15.01 -4.74
CA ALA A 79 10.88 16.04 -3.75
C ALA A 79 12.07 16.40 -2.86
N VAL A 80 12.86 15.41 -2.42
CA VAL A 80 14.10 15.63 -1.65
C VAL A 80 15.14 16.40 -2.47
N ARG A 81 15.36 16.03 -3.73
CA ARG A 81 16.33 16.72 -4.61
C ARG A 81 15.94 18.15 -4.91
N GLU A 82 14.66 18.42 -5.09
CA GLU A 82 14.12 19.75 -5.35
C GLU A 82 13.95 20.58 -4.06
N GLY A 83 14.08 19.95 -2.88
CA GLY A 83 13.82 20.60 -1.59
C GLY A 83 12.38 21.05 -1.42
N SER A 84 11.44 20.47 -2.18
CA SER A 84 10.03 20.88 -2.23
C SER A 84 9.10 19.68 -2.28
N SER A 85 8.09 19.69 -1.42
CA SER A 85 7.03 18.67 -1.41
C SER A 85 5.93 18.94 -2.43
N SER A 86 5.97 20.05 -3.18
CA SER A 86 4.92 20.39 -4.16
C SER A 86 4.71 19.32 -5.22
N VAL A 87 5.79 18.69 -5.67
CA VAL A 87 5.76 17.65 -6.71
C VAL A 87 5.05 16.39 -6.23
N ILE A 88 5.29 15.98 -4.98
CA ILE A 88 4.63 14.81 -4.42
C ILE A 88 3.18 15.11 -4.05
N THR A 89 2.87 16.33 -3.57
CA THR A 89 1.48 16.77 -3.36
C THR A 89 0.68 16.69 -4.65
N ALA A 90 1.18 17.30 -5.73
CA ALA A 90 0.48 17.35 -7.01
C ALA A 90 0.27 15.95 -7.60
N TRP A 91 1.30 15.10 -7.52
CA TRP A 91 1.20 13.71 -7.95
C TRP A 91 0.17 12.92 -7.13
N LEU A 92 0.18 13.06 -5.80
CA LEU A 92 -0.76 12.38 -4.92
C LEU A 92 -2.21 12.80 -5.21
N GLN A 93 -2.43 14.08 -5.55
CA GLN A 93 -3.75 14.57 -5.96
C GLN A 93 -4.24 13.93 -7.27
N ILE A 94 -3.35 13.78 -8.26
CA ILE A 94 -3.68 13.13 -9.54
C ILE A 94 -4.05 11.67 -9.30
N GLN A 95 -3.19 10.93 -8.59
CA GLN A 95 -3.42 9.52 -8.27
C GLN A 95 -4.75 9.31 -7.53
N ALA A 96 -5.04 10.14 -6.53
CA ALA A 96 -6.28 10.03 -5.77
C ALA A 96 -7.53 10.25 -6.63
N ARG A 97 -7.49 11.18 -7.59
CA ARG A 97 -8.60 11.48 -8.51
C ARG A 97 -8.82 10.39 -9.56
N GLU A 98 -7.74 9.79 -10.06
CA GLU A 98 -7.82 8.70 -11.03
C GLU A 98 -8.39 7.43 -10.39
N LEU A 99 -7.99 7.16 -9.15
CA LEU A 99 -8.31 5.92 -8.44
C LEU A 99 -9.63 5.97 -7.68
N SER A 100 -10.09 7.15 -7.27
CA SER A 100 -11.38 7.31 -6.59
C SER A 100 -12.06 8.64 -6.94
N PRO A 101 -13.36 8.65 -7.28
CA PRO A 101 -14.05 9.86 -7.71
C PRO A 101 -14.52 10.76 -6.56
N THR A 102 -14.56 10.27 -5.31
CA THR A 102 -15.10 11.01 -4.14
C THR A 102 -14.15 11.23 -2.95
N PRO A 103 -12.81 11.10 -3.03
CA PRO A 103 -11.95 11.36 -1.88
C PRO A 103 -11.84 12.85 -1.59
N THR A 104 -11.94 13.23 -0.33
CA THR A 104 -11.70 14.60 0.16
C THR A 104 -10.25 14.84 0.54
N LYS A 105 -9.54 13.76 0.91
CA LYS A 105 -8.11 13.82 1.26
C LYS A 105 -7.40 12.56 0.81
N ALA A 106 -6.14 12.71 0.42
CA ALA A 106 -5.27 11.60 0.10
C ALA A 106 -3.99 11.68 0.93
N ARG A 107 -3.50 10.51 1.35
CA ARG A 107 -2.28 10.36 2.15
C ARG A 107 -1.40 9.29 1.54
N LEU A 108 -0.11 9.59 1.47
CA LEU A 108 0.92 8.60 1.21
C LEU A 108 1.38 8.05 2.56
N VAL A 109 1.19 6.75 2.75
CA VAL A 109 1.51 6.05 3.99
C VAL A 109 2.62 5.05 3.74
N ALA A 110 3.64 5.07 4.58
CA ALA A 110 4.71 4.08 4.61
C ALA A 110 4.34 2.92 5.56
N PHE A 111 4.44 1.70 5.05
CA PHE A 111 4.29 0.46 5.79
C PHE A 111 5.65 -0.23 5.89
N GLY A 112 6.22 -0.24 7.10
CA GLY A 112 7.33 -1.10 7.47
C GLY A 112 6.85 -2.36 8.20
N PHE A 113 7.78 -3.24 8.54
CA PHE A 113 7.48 -4.54 9.17
C PHE A 113 6.67 -4.45 10.49
N GLN A 114 6.76 -3.33 11.22
CA GLN A 114 6.05 -3.11 12.48
C GLN A 114 5.51 -1.68 12.64
N HIS A 115 5.67 -0.82 11.64
CA HIS A 115 5.36 0.60 11.76
C HIS A 115 4.59 1.09 10.54
N ARG A 116 3.56 1.87 10.82
CA ARG A 116 2.80 2.62 9.84
C ARG A 116 3.06 4.10 10.11
N GLU A 117 3.54 4.82 9.09
CA GLU A 117 3.88 6.23 9.20
C GLU A 117 3.23 7.01 8.06
N GLU A 118 2.58 8.13 8.38
CA GLU A 118 2.10 9.07 7.37
C GLU A 118 3.31 9.87 6.86
N ILE A 119 3.56 9.80 5.55
CA ILE A 119 4.71 10.46 4.94
C ILE A 119 4.29 11.80 4.34
N HIS A 120 3.13 11.83 3.70
CA HIS A 120 2.62 13.03 3.05
C HIS A 120 1.10 13.01 2.97
N ALA A 121 0.48 14.18 2.97
CA ALA A 121 -0.97 14.33 2.83
C ALA A 121 -1.33 15.52 1.96
N CYS A 122 -2.43 15.40 1.22
CA CYS A 122 -3.00 16.50 0.45
C CYS A 122 -4.51 16.49 0.53
N GLU A 123 -5.09 17.68 0.66
CA GLU A 123 -6.52 17.90 0.50
C GLU A 123 -6.85 17.96 -0.99
N LEU A 124 -8.03 17.45 -1.33
CA LEU A 124 -8.55 17.42 -2.68
C LEU A 124 -9.67 18.46 -2.79
N PRO A 125 -9.63 19.33 -3.81
CA PRO A 125 -10.70 20.28 -4.06
C PRO A 125 -11.87 19.64 -4.80
#